data_AF-A0A2P1QVW6-F1
#
_entry.id   AF-A0A2P1QVW6-F1
#
_cell.length_a   1.000
_cell.length_b   1.000
_cell.length_c   1.000
_cell.angle_alpha   90.00
_cell.angle_beta   90.00
_cell.angle_gamma   90.00
#
_symmetry.space_group_name_H-M   'P 1'
#
loop_
_entity.id
_entity.type
_entity.pdbx_description
1 polymer ?
#
loop_
_entity_poly.entity_id
_entity_poly.type
_entity_poly.pdbx_seq_one_letter_code
_entity_poly.pdbx_strand_id
1 'polypeptide(L)' 'MIRRLNKNLYGWSNYFRFGYPSKAFSEINSYVRLRMTIQLQKKSQRPFKPPKNISFYEYLNSLGLVYLKRAI' A
#
# COMPACT_ATOMS: atom_id res chain seq x y z
N MET A 1 -11.44 1.21 5.02
CA MET A 1 -10.97 1.00 3.63
C MET A 1 -9.65 0.23 3.59
N ILE A 2 -8.59 0.74 4.22
CA ILE A 2 -7.26 0.10 4.27
C ILE A 2 -7.34 -1.35 4.77
N ARG A 3 -8.10 -1.62 5.85
CA ARG A 3 -8.32 -2.99 6.34
C ARG A 3 -8.84 -3.98 5.28
N ARG A 4 -9.78 -3.56 4.42
CA ARG A 4 -10.32 -4.41 3.34
C ARG A 4 -9.26 -4.65 2.26
N LEU A 5 -8.52 -3.61 1.90
CA LEU A 5 -7.41 -3.70 0.95
C LEU A 5 -6.34 -4.66 1.47
N ASN A 6 -5.93 -4.53 2.73
CA ASN A 6 -4.95 -5.41 3.35
C ASN A 6 -5.42 -6.88 3.32
N LYS A 7 -6.70 -7.16 3.61
CA LYS A 7 -7.24 -8.53 3.51
C LYS A 7 -7.07 -9.10 2.10
N ASN A 8 -7.34 -8.30 1.07
CA ASN A 8 -7.14 -8.71 -0.33
C ASN A 8 -5.65 -8.91 -0.66
N LEU A 9 -4.78 -7.99 -0.21
CA LEU A 9 -3.33 -8.10 -0.40
C LEU A 9 -2.77 -9.36 0.26
N TYR A 10 -3.21 -9.69 1.48
CA TYR A 10 -2.82 -10.91 2.16
C TYR A 10 -3.29 -12.17 1.42
N GLY A 11 -4.56 -12.20 0.98
CA GLY A 11 -5.08 -13.34 0.22
C GLY A 11 -4.31 -13.55 -1.08
N TRP A 12 -4.08 -12.46 -1.83
CA TRP A 12 -3.31 -12.47 -3.06
C TRP A 12 -1.86 -12.89 -2.82
N SER A 13 -1.17 -12.29 -1.85
CA SER A 13 0.22 -12.62 -1.55
C SER A 13 0.38 -14.06 -1.09
N ASN A 14 -0.56 -14.59 -0.31
CA ASN A 14 -0.52 -15.97 0.15
C ASN A 14 -0.66 -16.96 -1.02
N TYR A 15 -1.46 -16.64 -2.03
CA TYR A 15 -1.60 -17.45 -3.23
C TYR A 15 -0.35 -17.36 -4.12
N PHE A 16 0.17 -16.15 -4.34
CA PHE A 16 1.28 -15.89 -5.27
C PHE A 16 2.68 -15.92 -4.64
N ARG A 17 2.84 -16.42 -3.40
CA ARG A 17 4.15 -16.41 -2.70
C ARG A 17 5.19 -17.40 -3.24
N PHE A 18 4.80 -18.34 -4.08
CA PHE A 18 5.70 -19.40 -4.56
C PHE A 18 6.66 -18.88 -5.64
N GLY A 19 7.91 -19.36 -5.62
CA GLY A 19 8.94 -18.99 -6.60
C GLY A 19 9.63 -17.66 -6.29
N TYR A 20 9.58 -16.72 -7.23
CA TYR A 20 10.28 -15.42 -7.17
C TYR A 20 9.31 -14.22 -7.10
N PRO A 21 8.46 -14.12 -6.06
CA PRO A 21 7.41 -13.10 -6.00
C PRO A 21 7.92 -11.70 -5.69
N SER A 22 9.19 -11.53 -5.29
CA SER A 22 9.71 -10.27 -4.77
C SER A 22 9.52 -9.08 -5.73
N LYS A 23 9.73 -9.30 -7.03
CA LYS A 23 9.54 -8.26 -8.06
C LYS A 23 8.07 -7.87 -8.18
N ALA A 24 7.18 -8.85 -8.33
CA ALA A 24 5.73 -8.63 -8.41
C ALA A 24 5.19 -7.95 -7.14
N PHE A 25 5.68 -8.35 -5.96
CA PHE A 25 5.30 -7.73 -4.69
C PHE A 25 5.72 -6.26 -4.63
N SER A 26 6.93 -5.93 -5.10
CA SER A 26 7.40 -4.54 -5.18
C SER A 26 6.53 -3.68 -6.12
N GLU A 27 6.13 -4.23 -7.26
CA GLU A 27 5.24 -3.57 -8.22
C GLU A 27 3.85 -3.32 -7.61
N ILE A 28 3.26 -4.33 -6.97
CA ILE A 28 1.97 -4.20 -6.28
C ILE A 28 2.07 -3.17 -5.14
N ASN A 29 3.12 -3.21 -4.33
CA ASN A 29 3.35 -2.23 -3.26
C ASN A 29 3.40 -0.80 -3.79
N SER A 30 4.12 -0.59 -4.89
CA SER A 30 4.24 0.72 -5.53
C SER A 30 2.91 1.20 -6.09
N TYR A 31 2.19 0.31 -6.79
CA TYR A 31 0.87 0.60 -7.34
C TYR A 31 -0.14 0.95 -6.25
N VAL A 32 -0.24 0.13 -5.19
CA VAL A 32 -1.17 0.35 -4.09
C VAL A 32 -0.90 1.68 -3.40
N ARG A 33 0.36 1.98 -3.09
CA ARG A 33 0.76 3.27 -2.51
C ARG A 33 0.33 4.43 -3.41
N LEU A 34 0.62 4.37 -4.71
CA LEU A 34 0.23 5.41 -5.67
C LEU A 34 -1.29 5.61 -5.67
N ARG A 35 -2.07 4.53 -5.78
CA ARG A 35 -3.54 4.62 -5.81
C ARG A 35 -4.11 5.19 -4.51
N MET A 36 -3.55 4.81 -3.37
CA MET A 36 -3.94 5.34 -2.06
C MET A 36 -3.62 6.83 -1.93
N THR A 37 -2.44 7.26 -2.38
CA THR A 37 -2.05 8.69 -2.42
C THR A 37 -3.02 9.50 -3.28
N ILE A 38 -3.29 9.05 -4.50
CA ILE A 38 -4.25 9.70 -5.41
C ILE A 38 -5.63 9.78 -4.75
N GLN A 39 -6.07 8.70 -4.11
CA GLN A 39 -7.36 8.69 -3.45
C GLN A 39 -7.42 9.70 -2.31
N LEU A 40 -6.40 9.79 -1.46
CA LEU A 40 -6.33 10.79 -0.38
C LEU A 40 -6.42 12.22 -0.92
N GLN A 41 -5.73 12.49 -2.03
CA GLN A 41 -5.76 13.79 -2.69
C GLN A 41 -7.11 14.11 -3.33
N LYS A 42 -7.84 13.09 -3.84
CA LYS A 42 -9.15 13.28 -4.48
C LYS A 42 -10.35 13.23 -3.53
N LYS A 43 -10.19 12.66 -2.33
CA LYS A 43 -11.31 12.43 -1.38
C LYS A 43 -11.89 13.71 -0.79
N SER A 44 -11.17 14.83 -0.88
CA SER A 44 -11.55 16.10 -0.29
C SER A 44 -11.38 17.22 -1.32
N GLN A 45 -12.26 18.21 -1.27
CA GLN A 45 -12.14 19.41 -2.09
C GLN A 45 -10.83 20.17 -1.85
N ARG A 46 -10.24 20.01 -0.66
CA ARG A 46 -8.85 20.37 -0.37
C ARG A 46 -8.01 19.10 -0.39
N PRO A 47 -7.11 18.91 -1.37
CA PRO A 47 -6.29 17.71 -1.44
C PRO A 47 -5.53 17.47 -0.15
N PHE A 48 -5.63 16.25 0.38
CA PHE A 48 -4.89 15.88 1.57
C PHE A 48 -3.38 16.01 1.32
N LYS A 49 -2.68 16.66 2.25
CA LYS A 49 -1.23 16.70 2.31
C LYS A 49 -0.80 16.01 3.60
N PRO A 50 0.19 15.10 3.56
CA PRO A 50 0.71 14.50 4.77
C PRO A 50 1.34 15.59 5.67
N PRO A 51 1.35 15.40 7.00
CA PRO A 51 2.02 16.29 7.94
C PRO A 51 3.47 16.64 7.53
N LYS A 52 3.97 17.78 8.02
CA LYS A 52 5.35 18.20 7.73
C LYS A 52 6.33 17.11 8.15
N ASN A 53 7.31 16.83 7.29
CA ASN A 53 8.37 15.84 7.47
C ASN A 53 7.95 14.37 7.42
N ILE A 54 6.73 14.05 6.96
CA ILE A 54 6.39 12.65 6.64
C ILE A 54 5.97 12.50 5.19
N SER A 55 6.49 11.46 4.57
CA SER A 55 6.12 11.06 3.22
C SER A 55 4.74 10.40 3.20
N PHE A 56 4.13 10.32 2.01
CA PHE A 56 2.92 9.49 1.84
C PHE A 56 3.17 8.02 2.17
N TYR A 57 4.39 7.53 1.97
CA TYR A 57 4.78 6.17 2.35
C TYR A 57 4.65 5.97 3.87
N GLU A 58 5.30 6.83 4.66
CA GLU A 58 5.25 6.75 6.13
C GLU A 58 3.83 6.97 6.66
N TYR A 59 3.10 7.92 6.09
CA TYR A 59 1.71 8.17 6.47
C TYR A 59 0.80 6.97 6.19
N LEU A 60 0.89 6.35 5.01
CA LEU A 60 0.08 5.18 4.69
C LEU A 60 0.50 3.97 5.53
N ASN A 61 1.78 3.83 5.83
CA ASN A 61 2.29 2.79 6.73
C ASN A 61 1.76 2.99 8.16
N SER A 62 1.72 4.22 8.69
CA SER A 62 1.16 4.52 10.01
C SER A 62 -0.35 4.30 10.10
N LEU A 63 -1.06 4.45 8.97
CA LEU A 63 -2.47 4.04 8.84
C LEU A 63 -2.67 2.52 8.72
N GLY A 64 -1.58 1.74 8.72
CA GLY A 64 -1.59 0.28 8.69
C GLY A 64 -1.66 -0.33 7.29
N LEU A 65 -1.29 0.39 6.22
CA LEU A 65 -1.14 -0.23 4.89
C LEU A 65 -0.02 -1.28 4.93
N VAL A 66 -0.32 -2.48 4.46
CA VAL A 66 0.65 -3.59 4.46
C VAL A 66 1.45 -3.58 3.17
N TYR A 67 2.77 -3.69 3.31
CA TYR A 67 3.68 -3.93 2.19
C TYR A 67 4.05 -5.40 2.10
N LEU A 68 3.82 -5.97 0.91
CA LEU A 68 4.11 -7.37 0.62
C LEU A 68 5.61 -7.60 0.57
N LYS A 69 6.06 -8.67 1.22
CA LYS A 69 7.44 -9.15 1.18
C LYS A 69 7.44 -10.67 1.12
N ARG A 70 8.47 -11.23 0.49
CA ARG A 70 8.70 -12.67 0.54
C ARG A 70 9.03 -13.07 1.98
N ALA A 71 8.38 -14.12 2.48
CA ALA A 71 8.81 -14.77 3.72
C ALA A 71 10.14 -15.51 3.43
N ILE A 72 11.16 -15.23 4.25
CA ILE A 72 12.44 -15.95 4.23
C ILE A 72 12.20 -17.32 4.86
#